data_AF-A0A363TCI1-F1
#
_entry.id   AF-A0A363TCI1-F1
#
_cell.length_a   1.000
_cell.length_b   1.000
_cell.length_c   1.000
_cell.angle_alpha   90.00
_cell.angle_beta   90.00
_cell.angle_gamma   90.00
#
_symmetry.space_group_name_H-M   'P 1'
#
loop_
_entity.id
_entity.type
_entity.pdbx_description
1 polymer ?
#
loop_
_entity_poly.entity_id
_entity_poly.type
_entity_poly.pdbx_seq_one_letter_code
_entity_poly.pdbx_strand_id
1 'polypeptide(L)'
;MPYKIEIEIFEGKGGELRKDNGRIIYPRNFEALGICAWMYRGDGEKSYQVGQKFLYPDDTGKICPWLLSSMDPVIQVLRFGGTLGWQYKGTPYEKIINKNGVTTEYVRCIDPASGIVVKVIRTEE
;
A
#
# COMPACT_ATOMS: atom_id res chain seq x y z
N MET A 1 14.38 12.17 -16.09
CA MET A 1 14.63 10.71 -16.00
C MET A 1 13.31 10.09 -15.60
N PRO A 2 12.80 9.06 -16.31
CA PRO A 2 11.59 8.40 -15.88
C PRO A 2 11.83 7.79 -14.50
N TYR A 3 10.83 7.90 -13.62
CA TYR A 3 10.89 7.30 -12.29
C TYR A 3 9.82 6.23 -12.23
N LYS A 4 10.18 5.07 -11.67
CA LYS A 4 9.25 4.00 -11.38
C LYS A 4 8.82 4.10 -9.93
N ILE A 5 7.51 3.93 -9.66
CA ILE A 5 6.96 3.88 -8.31
C ILE A 5 6.27 2.54 -8.09
N GLU A 6 6.73 1.81 -7.09
CA GLU A 6 6.10 0.59 -6.59
C GLU A 6 5.47 0.86 -5.22
N ILE A 7 4.28 0.31 -4.99
CA ILE A 7 3.55 0.40 -3.74
C ILE A 7 3.45 -1.00 -3.15
N GLU A 8 4.08 -1.22 -2.01
CA GLU A 8 4.08 -2.51 -1.31
C GLU A 8 3.19 -2.46 -0.07
N ILE A 9 2.35 -3.48 0.15
CA ILE A 9 1.67 -3.67 1.43
C ILE A 9 2.72 -4.08 2.45
N PHE A 10 3.10 -3.18 3.34
CA PHE A 10 4.17 -3.42 4.33
C PHE A 10 3.63 -4.02 5.63
N GLU A 11 2.45 -3.55 6.06
CA GLU A 11 1.78 -3.99 7.29
C GLU A 11 0.27 -4.04 7.05
N GLY A 12 -0.42 -4.92 7.79
CA GLY A 12 -1.88 -5.02 7.78
C GLY A 12 -2.37 -6.46 7.62
N LYS A 13 -3.68 -6.66 7.76
CA LYS A 13 -4.33 -7.97 7.62
C LYS A 13 -5.40 -7.90 6.54
N GLY A 14 -5.14 -8.36 5.32
CA GLY A 14 -6.18 -8.42 4.29
C GLY A 14 -7.27 -9.46 4.54
N GLY A 15 -7.06 -10.35 5.51
CA GLY A 15 -7.85 -11.56 5.67
C GLY A 15 -7.55 -12.58 4.59
N GLU A 16 -8.36 -13.64 4.55
CA GLU A 16 -8.29 -14.70 3.54
C GLU A 16 -9.56 -14.64 2.69
N LEU A 17 -9.41 -14.48 1.37
CA LEU A 17 -10.56 -14.49 0.48
C LEU A 17 -11.20 -15.89 0.48
N ARG A 18 -12.46 -15.97 0.94
CA ARG A 18 -13.26 -17.21 0.92
C ARG A 18 -14.28 -17.17 -0.21
N LYS A 19 -14.39 -18.29 -0.94
CA LYS A 19 -15.38 -18.49 -2.00
C LYS A 19 -16.22 -19.73 -1.69
N ASP A 20 -17.53 -19.63 -1.84
CA ASP A 20 -18.47 -20.76 -1.79
C ASP A 20 -19.30 -20.75 -3.06
N ASN A 21 -19.28 -21.87 -3.80
CA ASN A 21 -19.93 -22.01 -5.11
C ASN A 21 -19.63 -20.83 -6.07
N GLY A 22 -18.37 -20.35 -6.07
CA GLY A 22 -17.91 -19.24 -6.90
C GLY A 22 -18.28 -17.84 -6.41
N ARG A 23 -19.04 -17.70 -5.31
CA ARG A 23 -19.40 -16.41 -4.71
C ARG A 23 -18.44 -16.07 -3.57
N ILE A 24 -17.98 -14.82 -3.53
CA ILE A 24 -17.16 -14.31 -2.42
C ILE A 24 -18.03 -14.25 -1.16
N ILE A 25 -17.60 -14.91 -0.09
CA ILE A 25 -18.21 -14.79 1.23
C ILE A 25 -17.49 -13.67 1.96
N TYR A 26 -18.23 -12.63 2.33
CA TYR A 26 -17.69 -11.54 3.15
C TYR A 26 -17.81 -11.87 4.64
N PRO A 27 -16.79 -11.61 5.47
CA PRO A 27 -16.95 -11.67 6.91
C PRO A 27 -17.98 -10.63 7.35
N ARG A 28 -18.73 -10.95 8.42
CA ARG A 28 -19.76 -10.05 8.95
C ARG A 28 -19.24 -9.07 10.01
N ASN A 29 -17.97 -9.21 10.41
CA ASN A 29 -17.34 -8.53 11.54
C ASN A 29 -15.96 -7.97 11.16
N PHE A 30 -15.90 -7.18 10.09
CA PHE A 30 -14.68 -6.56 9.56
C PHE A 30 -13.88 -5.80 10.63
N GLU A 31 -14.58 -5.08 11.49
CA GLU A 31 -14.04 -4.24 12.55
C GLU A 31 -13.31 -5.09 13.59
N ALA A 32 -13.92 -6.19 14.02
CA ALA A 32 -13.33 -7.12 14.99
C ALA A 32 -12.12 -7.86 14.42
N LEU A 33 -12.04 -8.00 13.09
CA LEU A 33 -10.93 -8.64 12.41
C LEU A 33 -9.79 -7.65 12.08
N GLY A 34 -10.02 -6.34 12.23
CA GLY A 34 -9.08 -5.30 11.83
C GLY A 34 -8.83 -5.30 10.31
N ILE A 35 -9.89 -5.50 9.53
CA ILE A 35 -9.84 -5.59 8.06
C ILE A 35 -10.83 -4.59 7.50
N CYS A 36 -10.46 -3.81 6.49
CA CYS A 36 -11.46 -3.03 5.74
C CYS A 36 -12.04 -3.82 4.56
N ALA A 37 -13.27 -3.50 4.17
CA ALA A 37 -13.98 -4.22 3.11
C ALA A 37 -13.20 -4.27 1.78
N TRP A 38 -12.43 -3.23 1.46
CA TRP A 38 -11.59 -3.18 0.26
C TRP A 38 -10.38 -4.11 0.33
N MET A 39 -9.75 -4.22 1.50
CA MET A 39 -8.64 -5.15 1.69
C MET A 39 -9.05 -6.60 1.47
N TYR A 40 -10.28 -6.93 1.85
CA TYR A 40 -10.84 -8.26 1.62
C TYR A 40 -11.17 -8.53 0.14
N ARG A 41 -11.48 -7.49 -0.63
CA ARG A 41 -11.76 -7.58 -2.08
C ARG A 41 -10.50 -7.62 -2.94
N GLY A 42 -9.39 -7.05 -2.45
CA GLY A 42 -8.09 -6.93 -3.11
C GLY A 42 -8.17 -6.72 -4.63
N ASP A 43 -7.40 -7.48 -5.41
CA ASP A 43 -7.34 -7.36 -6.88
C ASP A 43 -8.43 -8.15 -7.63
N GLY A 44 -9.42 -8.68 -6.90
CA GLY A 44 -10.47 -9.57 -7.44
C GLY A 44 -10.11 -11.06 -7.40
N GLU A 45 -8.84 -11.42 -7.18
CA GLU A 45 -8.39 -12.80 -7.03
C GLU A 45 -8.04 -13.15 -5.59
N LYS A 46 -7.44 -12.20 -4.84
CA LYS A 46 -7.06 -12.36 -3.43
C LYS A 46 -7.28 -11.06 -2.65
N SER A 47 -7.42 -11.18 -1.33
CA SER A 47 -7.28 -10.04 -0.40
C SER A 47 -5.84 -9.52 -0.37
N TYR A 48 -5.63 -8.28 0.08
CA TYR A 48 -4.28 -7.71 0.19
C TYR A 48 -3.38 -8.50 1.13
N GLN A 49 -2.19 -8.85 0.67
CA GLN A 49 -1.20 -9.59 1.45
C GLN A 49 0.04 -8.74 1.70
N VAL A 50 0.65 -8.88 2.87
CA VAL A 50 1.96 -8.27 3.14
C VAL A 50 2.98 -8.75 2.11
N GLY A 51 3.76 -7.82 1.56
CA GLY A 51 4.70 -8.03 0.47
C GLY A 51 4.08 -7.96 -0.93
N GLN A 52 2.75 -7.86 -1.06
CA GLN A 52 2.11 -7.61 -2.35
C GLN A 52 2.49 -6.24 -2.87
N LYS A 53 2.84 -6.17 -4.16
CA LYS A 53 3.28 -4.95 -4.84
C LYS A 53 2.35 -4.55 -5.97
N PHE A 54 2.21 -3.25 -6.16
CA PHE A 54 1.45 -2.63 -7.23
C PHE A 54 2.32 -1.59 -7.93
N LEU A 55 2.24 -1.52 -9.25
CA LEU A 55 2.93 -0.52 -10.06
C LEU A 55 2.07 0.73 -10.20
N TYR A 56 2.60 1.91 -9.88
CA TYR A 56 1.91 3.17 -10.15
C TYR A 56 2.37 3.76 -11.49
N PRO A 57 1.46 4.27 -12.35
CA PRO A 57 0.00 4.36 -12.16
C PRO A 57 -0.80 3.13 -12.63
N ASP A 58 -0.14 2.14 -13.24
CA ASP A 58 -0.78 1.05 -13.99
C ASP A 58 -1.74 0.17 -13.18
N ASP A 59 -1.41 -0.09 -11.91
CA ASP A 59 -2.20 -0.92 -11.00
C ASP A 59 -3.14 -0.12 -10.08
N THR A 60 -3.32 1.19 -10.30
CA THR A 60 -4.18 2.02 -9.43
C THR A 60 -5.60 1.49 -9.29
N GLY A 61 -6.15 0.87 -10.34
CA GLY A 61 -7.47 0.22 -10.30
C GLY A 61 -7.57 -0.99 -9.37
N LYS A 62 -6.44 -1.57 -8.94
CA LYS A 62 -6.37 -2.68 -7.96
C LYS A 62 -6.20 -2.18 -6.53
N ILE A 63 -5.98 -0.87 -6.35
CA ILE A 63 -5.74 -0.25 -5.05
C ILE A 63 -7.04 0.40 -4.54
N CYS A 64 -7.36 0.17 -3.26
CA CYS A 64 -8.46 0.83 -2.56
C CYS A 64 -8.38 2.36 -2.71
N PRO A 65 -9.47 3.06 -3.08
CA PRO A 65 -9.46 4.51 -3.24
C PRO A 65 -8.97 5.27 -2.00
N TRP A 66 -9.37 4.83 -0.80
CA TRP A 66 -8.94 5.45 0.46
C TRP A 66 -7.43 5.30 0.68
N LEU A 67 -6.90 4.11 0.37
CA LEU A 67 -5.47 3.85 0.47
C LEU A 67 -4.70 4.71 -0.55
N LEU A 68 -5.19 4.77 -1.79
CA LEU A 68 -4.61 5.59 -2.86
C LEU A 68 -4.58 7.08 -2.50
N SER A 69 -5.70 7.62 -2.01
CA SER A 69 -5.76 9.01 -1.55
C SER A 69 -4.84 9.28 -0.35
N SER A 70 -4.64 8.30 0.54
CA SER A 70 -3.73 8.46 1.69
C SER A 70 -2.27 8.70 1.25
N MET A 71 -1.87 8.09 0.12
CA MET A 71 -0.51 8.17 -0.40
C MET A 71 -0.31 9.21 -1.52
N ASP A 72 -1.37 9.84 -2.02
CA ASP A 72 -1.27 10.77 -3.15
C ASP A 72 -0.24 11.88 -2.93
N PRO A 73 -0.19 12.61 -1.80
CA PRO A 73 0.82 13.65 -1.58
C PRO A 73 2.26 13.11 -1.64
N VAL A 74 2.47 11.91 -1.12
CA VAL A 74 3.77 11.23 -1.14
C VAL A 74 4.15 10.83 -2.57
N ILE A 75 3.21 10.25 -3.31
CA ILE A 75 3.41 9.89 -4.72
C ILE A 75 3.76 11.14 -5.53
N GLN A 76 3.03 12.26 -5.37
CA GLN A 76 3.31 13.48 -6.11
C GLN A 76 4.73 13.99 -5.84
N VAL A 77 5.14 14.08 -4.57
CA VAL A 77 6.50 14.53 -4.21
C VAL A 77 7.57 13.64 -4.87
N LEU A 78 7.41 12.31 -4.77
CA LEU A 78 8.37 11.37 -5.35
C LEU A 78 8.40 11.43 -6.88
N ARG A 79 7.25 11.60 -7.54
CA ARG A 79 7.15 11.72 -9.01
C ARG A 79 7.94 12.91 -9.56
N PHE A 80 8.05 13.99 -8.80
CA PHE A 80 8.82 15.18 -9.19
C PHE A 80 10.25 15.19 -8.63
N GLY A 81 10.75 14.04 -8.15
CA GLY A 81 12.12 13.88 -7.64
C GLY A 81 12.35 14.49 -6.25
N GLY A 82 11.30 14.92 -5.57
CA GLY A 82 11.37 15.39 -4.19
C GLY A 82 11.63 14.24 -3.22
N THR A 83 12.05 14.60 -2.01
CA THR A 83 12.18 13.69 -0.87
C THR A 83 11.56 14.34 0.35
N LEU A 84 11.01 13.52 1.26
CA LEU A 84 10.42 14.02 2.50
C LEU A 84 11.44 13.86 3.65
N GLY A 85 11.62 14.90 4.46
CA GLY A 85 12.76 15.01 5.36
C GLY A 85 12.80 14.05 6.56
N TRP A 86 11.67 13.44 6.93
CA TRP A 86 11.63 12.47 8.04
C TRP A 86 12.38 11.18 7.68
N GLN A 87 13.07 10.56 8.64
CA GLN A 87 13.92 9.38 8.38
C GLN A 87 13.49 8.10 9.12
N TYR A 88 12.76 8.25 10.24
CA TYR A 88 12.30 7.14 11.08
C TYR A 88 13.40 6.15 11.53
N LYS A 89 14.61 6.67 11.82
CA LYS A 89 15.77 5.86 12.22
C LYS A 89 15.47 4.96 13.43
N GLY A 90 15.89 3.70 13.35
CA GLY A 90 15.71 2.72 14.42
C GLY A 90 14.28 2.18 14.55
N THR A 91 13.41 2.43 13.55
CA THR A 91 12.04 1.89 13.51
C THR A 91 11.87 0.96 12.30
N PRO A 92 10.82 0.12 12.26
CA PRO A 92 10.49 -0.67 11.06
C PRO A 92 10.24 0.17 9.79
N TYR A 93 10.01 1.47 9.95
CA TYR A 93 9.72 2.42 8.86
C TYR A 93 10.95 3.25 8.45
N GLU A 94 12.15 2.85 8.87
CA GLU A 94 13.38 3.55 8.52
C GLU A 94 13.53 3.69 7.00
N LYS A 95 13.72 4.93 6.54
CA LYS A 95 13.78 5.23 5.11
C LYS A 95 15.09 4.79 4.49
N ILE A 96 14.98 4.30 3.27
CA ILE A 96 16.10 4.14 2.37
C ILE A 96 16.10 5.35 1.44
N ILE A 97 17.19 6.11 1.47
CA ILE A 97 17.53 7.13 0.47
C ILE A 97 18.98 6.84 0.07
N ASN A 98 19.21 6.38 -1.16
CA ASN A 98 20.55 5.95 -1.58
C ASN A 98 21.00 6.62 -2.89
N LYS A 99 22.28 6.45 -3.21
CA LYS A 99 22.93 7.03 -4.41
C LYS A 99 22.43 6.44 -5.73
N ASN A 100 21.69 5.33 -5.68
CA ASN A 100 21.12 4.67 -6.85
C ASN A 100 19.71 5.20 -7.16
N GLY A 101 19.32 6.32 -6.53
CA GLY A 101 18.04 6.95 -6.78
C GLY A 101 16.84 6.24 -6.12
N VAL A 102 17.09 5.32 -5.19
CA VAL A 102 16.01 4.67 -4.43
C VAL A 102 15.58 5.57 -3.28
N THR A 103 14.28 5.85 -3.18
CA THR A 103 13.66 6.54 -2.03
C THR A 103 12.43 5.77 -1.56
N THR A 104 12.33 5.52 -0.25
CA THR A 104 11.16 4.85 0.34
C THR A 104 10.38 5.74 1.28
N GLU A 105 9.06 5.65 1.23
CA GLU A 105 8.13 6.34 2.12
C GLU A 105 7.14 5.34 2.71
N TYR A 106 6.65 5.62 3.92
CA TYR A 106 5.67 4.77 4.60
C TYR A 106 4.41 5.57 4.85
N VAL A 107 3.26 5.03 4.45
CA VAL A 107 1.97 5.69 4.54
C VAL A 107 0.95 4.75 5.17
N ARG A 108 0.30 5.22 6.24
CA ARG A 108 -0.82 4.51 6.86
C ARG A 108 -2.12 4.86 6.13
N CYS A 109 -2.95 3.86 5.87
CA CYS A 109 -4.30 4.08 5.35
C CYS A 109 -5.11 4.94 6.34
N ILE A 110 -5.89 5.89 5.83
CA ILE A 110 -6.75 6.73 6.69
C ILE A 110 -7.92 5.97 7.32
N ASP A 111 -8.29 4.80 6.79
CA ASP A 111 -9.31 3.96 7.40
C ASP A 111 -8.78 3.34 8.71
N PRO A 112 -9.31 3.75 9.88
CA PRO A 112 -8.81 3.30 11.17
C PRO A 112 -8.99 1.79 11.41
N ALA A 113 -9.94 1.15 10.72
CA ALA A 113 -10.18 -0.28 10.85
C ALA A 113 -9.17 -1.13 10.06
N SER A 114 -8.47 -0.54 9.09
CA SER A 114 -7.60 -1.29 8.16
C SER A 114 -6.27 -1.73 8.77
N GLY A 115 -5.70 -0.91 9.65
CA GLY A 115 -4.33 -1.08 10.16
C GLY A 115 -3.24 -1.09 9.09
N ILE A 116 -3.55 -0.85 7.80
CA ILE A 116 -2.57 -0.97 6.71
C ILE A 116 -1.52 0.11 6.80
N VAL A 117 -0.28 -0.30 6.57
CA VAL A 117 0.82 0.59 6.17
C VAL A 117 1.36 0.10 4.83
N VAL A 118 1.53 1.03 3.89
CA VAL A 118 2.22 0.76 2.62
C VAL A 118 3.62 1.34 2.63
N LYS A 119 4.53 0.68 1.94
CA LYS A 119 5.84 1.19 1.58
C LYS A 119 5.80 1.63 0.12
N VAL A 120 5.90 2.93 -0.12
CA VAL A 120 6.03 3.52 -1.46
C VAL A 120 7.52 3.58 -1.79
N ILE A 121 7.91 3.01 -2.92
CA ILE A 121 9.29 2.86 -3.35
C ILE A 121 9.42 3.56 -4.70
N ARG A 122 10.24 4.61 -4.75
CA ARG A 122 10.67 5.25 -6.00
C ARG A 122 12.03 4.69 -6.40
N THR A 123 12.22 4.37 -7.67
CA THR A 123 13.51 4.06 -8.28
C THR A 123 13.73 4.91 -9.54
N GLU A 124 14.99 5.24 -9.84
CA GLU A 124 15.38 5.84 -11.11
C GLU A 124 15.41 4.78 -12.21
N GLU A 125 14.88 5.12 -13.39
CA GLU A 125 15.05 4.34 -14.64
C GLU A 125 16.12 4.98 -15.53
#